data_AF-A0A835BWL3-F1
#
_entry.id   AF-A0A835BWL3-F1
#
_cell.length_a   1.000
_cell.length_b   1.000
_cell.length_c   1.000
_cell.angle_alpha   90.00
_cell.angle_beta   90.00
_cell.angle_gamma   90.00
#
_symmetry.space_group_name_H-M   'P 1'
#
loop_
_entity.id
_entity.type
_entity.pdbx_description
1 polymer ?
#
loop_
_entity_poly.entity_id
_entity_poly.type
_entity_poly.pdbx_seq_one_letter_code
_entity_poly.pdbx_strand_id
1 'polypeptide(L)'
;MEDWDNRQETSFDAGKELIVGREEIKKRMAYSIESMPEKIVILPIYGIGGIGKTTFARLLYNDTELKYYSPVWVYVSPRFDLCKIGNSIISQLSGKENEANNDIELIKRCLTKLLSGKKILIVLDDLWENNAIRLEDLKAMLGPGDSIKTIVLVTTRSE
;
A
#
# COMPACT_ATOMS: atom_id res chain seq x y z
N MET A 1 -28.00 -16.81 31.46
CA MET A 1 -26.68 -16.36 31.93
C MET A 1 -25.97 -15.89 30.69
N GLU A 2 -25.64 -14.60 30.67
CA GLU A 2 -25.87 -13.66 29.57
C GLU A 2 -25.02 -13.83 28.31
N ASP A 3 -25.68 -13.49 27.19
CA ASP A 3 -25.20 -13.37 25.81
C ASP A 3 -24.06 -12.35 25.66
N TRP A 4 -23.02 -12.73 24.93
CA TRP A 4 -21.94 -11.84 24.47
C TRP A 4 -21.93 -11.72 22.94
N ASP A 5 -23.08 -11.37 22.38
CA ASP A 5 -23.18 -10.94 20.99
C ASP A 5 -23.35 -9.41 20.95
N ASN A 6 -22.23 -8.70 20.89
CA ASN A 6 -22.21 -7.28 20.54
C ASN A 6 -20.86 -6.90 19.94
N ARG A 7 -20.51 -7.49 18.80
CA ARG A 7 -19.54 -6.85 17.90
C ARG A 7 -20.31 -5.81 17.10
N GLN A 8 -20.18 -4.55 17.51
CA GLN A 8 -20.69 -3.42 16.75
C GLN A 8 -20.12 -3.47 15.33
N GLU A 9 -20.99 -3.77 14.37
CA GLU A 9 -20.83 -3.40 12.98
C GLU A 9 -20.79 -1.87 12.92
N THR A 10 -19.59 -1.30 12.89
CA THR A 10 -19.46 0.09 12.44
C THR A 10 -19.65 0.08 10.93
N SER A 11 -20.88 0.25 10.48
CA SER A 11 -21.15 0.68 9.10
C SER A 11 -20.62 2.10 8.96
N PHE A 12 -19.37 2.24 8.53
CA PHE A 12 -18.78 3.54 8.25
C PHE A 12 -19.22 3.94 6.85
N ASP A 13 -20.24 4.79 6.81
CA ASP A 13 -20.78 5.36 5.58
C ASP A 13 -19.65 5.99 4.76
N ALA A 14 -19.63 5.67 3.47
CA ALA A 14 -18.61 6.08 2.50
C ALA A 14 -18.79 7.57 2.10
N GLY A 15 -18.87 8.45 3.10
CA GLY A 15 -18.82 9.89 2.93
C GLY A 15 -17.37 10.32 2.81
N LYS A 16 -17.00 10.94 1.69
CA LYS A 16 -15.69 11.59 1.46
C LYS A 16 -15.30 12.40 2.71
N GLU A 17 -14.33 11.91 3.49
CA GLU A 17 -13.74 12.67 4.58
C GLU A 17 -13.07 13.91 4.00
N LEU A 18 -13.73 15.06 4.08
CA LEU A 18 -13.17 16.35 3.68
C LEU A 18 -12.14 16.78 4.72
N ILE A 19 -10.87 16.39 4.52
CA ILE A 19 -9.78 16.81 5.41
C ILE A 19 -9.24 18.15 4.93
N VAL A 20 -9.89 19.22 5.41
CA VAL A 20 -9.54 20.61 5.11
C VAL A 20 -8.06 20.85 5.46
N GLY A 21 -7.30 21.43 4.52
CA GLY A 21 -5.87 21.75 4.69
C GLY A 21 -4.89 20.68 4.19
N ARG A 22 -5.30 19.41 4.06
CA ARG A 22 -4.44 18.35 3.49
C ARG A 22 -4.59 18.17 1.99
N GLU A 23 -5.62 18.76 1.39
CA GLU A 23 -5.88 18.71 -0.05
C GLU A 23 -4.76 19.34 -0.89
N GLU A 24 -4.21 20.48 -0.45
CA GLU A 24 -3.09 21.16 -1.11
C GLU A 24 -1.84 20.27 -1.12
N ILE A 25 -1.51 19.68 0.03
CA ILE A 25 -0.36 18.78 0.21
C ILE A 25 -0.54 17.54 -0.67
N LYS A 26 -1.72 16.93 -0.62
CA LYS A 26 -2.08 15.76 -1.44
C LYS A 26 -1.90 16.05 -2.93
N LYS A 27 -2.45 17.17 -3.44
CA LYS A 27 -2.31 17.56 -4.86
C LYS A 27 -0.86 17.75 -5.27
N ARG A 28 -0.07 18.45 -4.44
CA ARG A 28 1.36 18.64 -4.70
C ARG A 28 2.10 17.30 -4.74
N MET A 29 1.83 16.41 -3.79
CA MET A 29 2.45 15.09 -3.78
C MET A 29 2.07 14.26 -5.00
N ALA A 30 0.78 14.17 -5.35
CA ALA A 30 0.33 13.43 -6.52
C ALA A 30 1.01 13.94 -7.82
N TYR A 31 1.06 15.26 -7.99
CA TYR A 31 1.74 15.88 -9.13
C TYR A 31 3.25 15.59 -9.15
N SER A 32 3.93 15.78 -8.00
CA SER A 32 5.36 15.49 -7.88
C SER A 32 5.68 14.02 -8.19
N ILE A 33 4.87 13.09 -7.69
CA ILE A 33 5.02 11.66 -7.97
C ILE A 33 4.87 11.39 -9.46
N GLU A 34 3.85 11.93 -10.13
CA GLU A 34 3.68 11.73 -11.58
C GLU A 34 4.88 12.25 -12.37
N SER A 35 5.44 13.39 -11.97
CA SER A 35 6.56 14.04 -12.66
C SER A 35 7.91 13.33 -12.50
N MET A 36 8.06 12.45 -11.49
CA MET A 36 9.30 11.70 -11.25
C MET A 36 9.62 10.74 -12.42
N PRO A 37 10.86 10.76 -12.97
CA PRO A 37 11.28 9.87 -14.05
C PRO A 37 11.43 8.40 -13.60
N GLU A 38 11.53 8.15 -12.29
CA GLU A 38 11.71 6.82 -11.73
C GLU A 38 10.47 5.94 -11.98
N LYS A 39 10.72 4.71 -12.44
CA LYS A 39 9.66 3.69 -12.57
C LYS A 39 9.12 3.23 -11.23
N ILE A 40 9.92 3.30 -10.17
CA ILE A 40 9.50 2.96 -8.81
C ILE A 40 9.75 4.15 -7.89
N VAL A 41 8.70 4.61 -7.22
CA VAL A 41 8.76 5.71 -6.25
C VAL A 41 8.27 5.18 -4.91
N ILE A 42 9.12 5.23 -3.89
CA ILE A 42 8.77 4.83 -2.52
C ILE A 42 8.66 6.09 -1.68
N LEU A 43 7.50 6.30 -1.05
CA LEU A 43 7.20 7.46 -0.24
C LEU A 43 6.83 7.06 1.19
N PRO A 44 7.72 7.27 2.16
CA PRO A 44 7.37 7.13 3.56
C PRO A 44 6.51 8.31 4.02
N ILE A 45 5.42 8.00 4.71
CA ILE A 45 4.57 8.89 5.48
C ILE A 45 4.80 8.49 6.94
N TYR A 46 5.73 9.18 7.60
CA TYR A 46 6.09 8.89 8.99
C TYR A 46 5.55 9.95 9.96
N GLY A 47 5.58 9.64 11.24
CA GLY A 47 5.13 10.54 12.30
C GLY A 47 4.51 9.82 13.50
N ILE A 48 4.22 10.58 14.54
CA ILE A 48 3.69 10.06 15.80
C ILE A 48 2.35 9.32 15.64
N GLY A 49 2.00 8.49 16.62
CA GLY A 49 0.69 7.84 16.68
C GLY A 49 -0.45 8.87 16.71
N GLY A 50 -1.57 8.57 16.04
CA GLY A 50 -2.74 9.45 16.03
C GLY A 50 -2.68 10.66 15.10
N ILE A 51 -1.55 10.94 14.43
CA ILE A 51 -1.40 12.11 13.53
C ILE A 51 -2.18 11.97 12.19
N GLY A 52 -2.78 10.81 11.93
CA GLY A 52 -3.58 10.56 10.73
C GLY A 52 -2.77 10.22 9.47
N LYS A 53 -1.69 9.45 9.58
CA LYS A 53 -0.87 8.97 8.44
C LYS A 53 -1.68 8.06 7.50
N THR A 54 -2.30 7.04 8.07
CA THR A 54 -3.23 6.12 7.38
C THR A 54 -4.34 6.89 6.69
N THR A 55 -4.90 7.91 7.36
CA THR A 55 -5.90 8.80 6.77
C THR A 55 -5.36 9.56 5.56
N PHE A 56 -4.13 10.11 5.65
CA PHE A 56 -3.50 10.78 4.52
C PHE A 56 -3.18 9.84 3.35
N ALA A 57 -2.69 8.63 3.63
CA ALA A 57 -2.50 7.61 2.61
C ALA A 57 -3.82 7.24 1.92
N ARG A 58 -4.94 7.20 2.65
CA ARG A 58 -6.29 6.97 2.10
C ARG A 58 -6.77 8.10 1.20
N LEU A 59 -6.38 9.34 1.49
CA LEU A 59 -6.67 10.46 0.59
C LEU A 59 -5.94 10.31 -0.75
N LEU A 60 -4.66 9.91 -0.73
CA LEU A 60 -3.88 9.65 -1.95
C LEU A 60 -4.41 8.43 -2.71
N TYR A 61 -4.76 7.36 -2.00
CA TYR A 61 -5.32 6.14 -2.58
C TYR A 61 -6.60 6.39 -3.40
N ASN A 62 -7.43 7.33 -2.96
CA ASN A 62 -8.67 7.71 -3.61
C ASN A 62 -8.54 8.97 -4.50
N ASP A 63 -7.32 9.43 -4.77
CA ASP A 63 -7.11 10.69 -5.49
C ASP A 63 -7.38 10.57 -6.99
N THR A 64 -7.98 11.61 -7.58
CA THR A 64 -8.35 11.62 -9.00
C THR A 64 -7.13 11.69 -9.93
N GLU A 65 -6.01 12.26 -9.49
CA GLU A 65 -4.76 12.26 -10.27
C GLU A 65 -4.16 10.85 -10.38
N LEU A 66 -4.42 10.00 -9.37
CA LEU A 66 -3.96 8.61 -9.32
C LEU A 66 -5.00 7.60 -9.81
N LYS A 67 -6.13 8.05 -10.36
CA LYS A 67 -7.25 7.18 -10.79
C LYS A 67 -6.89 6.12 -11.84
N TYR A 68 -5.79 6.29 -12.57
CA TYR A 68 -5.32 5.35 -13.59
C TYR A 68 -4.34 4.29 -13.04
N TYR A 69 -4.02 4.36 -11.75
CA TYR A 69 -3.24 3.34 -11.07
C TYR A 69 -4.16 2.20 -10.63
N SER A 70 -3.69 0.96 -10.73
CA SER A 70 -4.32 -0.18 -10.03
C SER A 70 -3.92 -0.10 -8.55
N PRO A 71 -4.87 0.17 -7.64
CA PRO A 71 -4.53 0.48 -6.27
C PRO A 71 -4.62 -0.79 -5.40
N VAL A 72 -3.67 -0.94 -4.48
CA VAL A 72 -3.54 -2.08 -3.57
C VAL A 72 -3.29 -1.54 -2.17
N TRP A 73 -4.01 -2.05 -1.18
CA TRP A 73 -3.82 -1.66 0.22
C TRP A 73 -3.46 -2.88 1.07
N VAL A 74 -2.26 -2.88 1.64
CA VAL A 74 -1.76 -3.96 2.49
C VAL A 74 -1.54 -3.41 3.88
N TYR A 75 -2.30 -3.91 4.85
CA TYR A 75 -1.93 -3.75 6.25
C TYR A 75 -0.74 -4.64 6.56
N VAL A 76 0.37 -4.05 7.03
CA VAL A 76 1.56 -4.81 7.41
C VAL A 76 1.46 -5.15 8.89
N SER A 77 1.34 -6.44 9.19
CA SER A 77 1.27 -6.88 10.58
C SER A 77 2.58 -6.56 11.32
N PRO A 78 2.56 -6.38 12.66
CA PRO A 78 3.77 -6.15 13.46
C PRO A 78 4.82 -7.25 13.28
N ARG A 79 4.40 -8.48 12.96
CA ARG A 79 5.29 -9.55 12.52
C ARG A 79 5.49 -9.43 11.02
N PHE A 80 6.59 -8.79 10.61
CA PHE A 80 6.92 -8.66 9.20
C PHE A 80 7.03 -10.04 8.55
N ASP A 81 6.33 -10.22 7.43
CA ASP A 81 6.26 -11.46 6.68
C ASP A 81 6.15 -11.10 5.19
N LEU A 82 7.24 -11.30 4.47
CA LEU A 82 7.36 -10.89 3.08
C LEU A 82 6.40 -11.67 2.18
N CYS A 83 6.20 -12.96 2.45
CA CYS A 83 5.29 -13.80 1.68
C CYS A 83 3.84 -13.35 1.87
N LYS A 84 3.43 -13.01 3.10
CA LYS A 84 2.08 -12.47 3.35
C LYS A 84 1.82 -11.16 2.62
N ILE A 85 2.79 -10.25 2.63
CA ILE A 85 2.70 -8.98 1.89
C ILE A 85 2.52 -9.28 0.40
N GLY A 86 3.39 -10.11 -0.18
CA GLY A 86 3.33 -10.46 -1.60
C GLY A 86 2.01 -11.14 -2.01
N ASN A 87 1.53 -12.11 -1.23
CA ASN A 87 0.25 -12.78 -1.49
C ASN A 87 -0.94 -11.82 -1.40
N SER A 88 -0.93 -10.87 -0.44
CA SER A 88 -1.97 -9.85 -0.32
C SER A 88 -2.06 -8.98 -1.57
N ILE A 89 -0.89 -8.56 -2.10
CA ILE A 89 -0.81 -7.78 -3.34
C ILE A 89 -1.33 -8.59 -4.53
N ILE A 90 -0.87 -9.84 -4.66
CA ILE A 90 -1.29 -10.75 -5.74
C ILE A 90 -2.81 -10.95 -5.74
N SER A 91 -3.41 -11.20 -4.58
CA SER A 91 -4.85 -11.43 -4.47
C SER A 91 -5.65 -10.20 -4.93
N GLN A 92 -5.25 -9.01 -4.50
CA GLN A 92 -5.91 -7.75 -4.89
C GLN A 92 -5.74 -7.44 -6.38
N LEU A 93 -4.54 -7.62 -6.95
CA LEU A 93 -4.28 -7.33 -8.37
C LEU A 93 -4.86 -8.38 -9.33
N SER A 94 -4.97 -9.63 -8.90
CA SER A 94 -5.54 -10.71 -9.72
C SER A 94 -7.06 -10.80 -9.63
N GLY A 95 -7.67 -10.19 -8.60
CA GLY A 95 -9.10 -10.29 -8.32
C GLY A 95 -9.54 -11.70 -7.92
N LYS A 96 -8.60 -12.54 -7.47
CA LYS A 96 -8.85 -13.93 -7.08
C LYS A 96 -8.29 -14.18 -5.70
N GLU A 97 -9.02 -14.99 -4.93
CA GLU A 97 -8.42 -15.66 -3.78
C GLU A 97 -7.41 -16.68 -4.33
N ASN A 98 -6.16 -16.52 -3.91
CA ASN A 98 -5.09 -17.46 -4.23
C ASN A 98 -4.68 -18.15 -2.93
N GLU A 99 -4.34 -19.43 -3.01
CA GLU A 99 -3.70 -20.12 -1.91
C GLU A 99 -2.41 -19.40 -1.54
N ALA A 100 -2.20 -19.20 -0.23
CA ALA A 100 -1.01 -18.53 0.27
C ALA A 100 0.23 -19.33 -0.14
N ASN A 101 1.11 -18.72 -0.93
CA ASN A 101 2.39 -19.31 -1.30
C ASN A 101 3.46 -18.91 -0.29
N ASN A 102 4.33 -19.84 0.10
CA ASN A 102 5.47 -19.57 0.97
C ASN A 102 6.81 -19.49 0.21
N ASP A 103 6.80 -19.77 -1.09
CA ASP A 103 7.96 -19.63 -1.96
C ASP A 103 8.03 -18.19 -2.50
N ILE A 104 9.04 -17.47 -2.01
CA ILE A 104 9.27 -16.08 -2.37
C ILE A 104 9.57 -15.88 -3.86
N GLU A 105 10.21 -16.85 -4.52
CA GLU A 105 10.56 -16.74 -5.93
C GLU A 105 9.31 -16.89 -6.81
N LEU A 106 8.40 -17.78 -6.42
CA LEU A 106 7.10 -17.90 -7.08
C LEU A 106 6.27 -16.63 -6.93
N ILE A 107 6.28 -16.02 -5.73
CA ILE A 107 5.61 -14.74 -5.47
C ILE A 107 6.20 -13.63 -6.34
N LYS A 108 7.54 -13.48 -6.35
CA LYS A 108 8.24 -12.50 -7.20
C LYS A 108 7.86 -12.65 -8.66
N ARG A 109 7.92 -13.87 -9.19
CA ARG A 109 7.54 -14.14 -10.60
C ARG A 109 6.08 -13.82 -10.89
N CYS A 110 5.17 -14.08 -9.95
CA CYS A 110 3.75 -13.74 -10.10
C CYS A 110 3.55 -12.22 -10.12
N LEU A 111 4.16 -11.50 -9.17
CA LEU A 111 4.13 -10.04 -9.12
C LEU A 111 4.69 -9.42 -10.39
N THR A 112 5.86 -9.86 -10.87
CA THR A 112 6.42 -9.36 -12.14
C THR A 112 5.42 -9.43 -13.29
N LYS A 113 4.67 -10.53 -13.42
CA LYS A 113 3.63 -10.67 -14.45
C LYS A 113 2.44 -9.75 -14.21
N LEU A 114 2.00 -9.60 -12.96
CA LEU A 114 0.83 -8.80 -12.61
C LEU A 114 1.07 -7.30 -12.75
N LEU A 115 2.30 -6.84 -12.45
CA LEU A 115 2.72 -5.44 -12.51
C LEU A 115 3.11 -4.99 -13.94
N SER A 116 3.51 -5.93 -14.81
CA SER A 116 3.96 -5.65 -16.18
C SER A 116 2.93 -4.83 -16.98
N GLY A 117 3.41 -3.76 -17.63
CA GLY A 117 2.60 -2.90 -18.49
C GLY A 117 1.55 -2.05 -17.77
N LYS A 118 1.62 -1.92 -16.44
CA LYS A 118 0.62 -1.19 -15.64
C LYS A 118 1.21 -0.06 -14.80
N LYS A 119 0.34 0.87 -14.42
CA LYS A 119 0.57 1.82 -13.33
C LYS A 119 0.00 1.23 -12.04
N ILE A 120 0.79 1.09 -10.99
CA ILE A 120 0.40 0.39 -9.74
C ILE A 120 0.64 1.30 -8.53
N LEU A 121 -0.37 1.44 -7.66
CA LEU A 121 -0.28 2.18 -6.41
C LEU A 121 -0.39 1.19 -5.25
N ILE A 122 0.67 1.02 -4.48
CA ILE A 122 0.74 0.10 -3.35
C ILE A 122 0.79 0.92 -2.08
N VAL A 123 -0.12 0.67 -1.15
CA VAL A 123 -0.06 1.21 0.21
C VAL A 123 0.38 0.09 1.14
N LEU A 124 1.52 0.27 1.81
CA LEU A 124 2.00 -0.55 2.91
C LEU A 124 1.68 0.21 4.20
N ASP A 125 0.54 -0.12 4.80
CA ASP A 125 0.02 0.59 5.96
C ASP A 125 0.55 -0.02 7.27
N ASP A 126 1.07 0.84 8.13
CA ASP A 126 1.65 0.54 9.43
C ASP A 126 2.84 -0.45 9.33
N LEU A 127 3.89 -0.06 8.60
CA LEU A 127 5.14 -0.83 8.49
C LEU A 127 6.08 -0.56 9.68
N TRP A 128 6.40 -1.60 10.45
CA TRP A 128 7.26 -1.54 11.65
C TRP A 128 8.67 -2.09 11.43
N GLU A 129 8.95 -2.68 10.26
CA GLU A 129 10.23 -3.32 9.96
C GLU A 129 11.34 -2.28 9.79
N ASN A 130 12.50 -2.53 10.42
CA ASN A 130 13.68 -1.67 10.37
C ASN A 130 14.95 -2.42 9.94
N ASN A 131 14.87 -3.73 9.74
CA ASN A 131 15.96 -4.51 9.21
C ASN A 131 16.18 -4.19 7.72
N ALA A 132 17.32 -3.55 7.42
CA ALA A 132 17.66 -3.11 6.07
C ALA A 132 17.63 -4.25 5.04
N ILE A 133 18.07 -5.47 5.39
CA ILE A 133 18.08 -6.61 4.47
C ILE A 133 16.64 -7.00 4.11
N ARG A 134 15.74 -7.07 5.10
CA ARG A 134 14.33 -7.41 4.88
C ARG A 134 13.59 -6.34 4.07
N LEU A 135 13.94 -5.07 4.26
CA LEU A 135 13.40 -3.96 3.48
C LEU A 135 13.91 -3.97 2.04
N GLU A 136 15.18 -4.31 1.82
CA GLU A 136 15.72 -4.51 0.47
C GLU A 136 15.06 -5.72 -0.22
N ASP A 137 14.78 -6.81 0.51
CA ASP A 137 14.03 -7.94 -0.04
C ASP A 137 12.61 -7.55 -0.46
N LEU A 138 11.93 -6.72 0.34
CA LEU A 138 10.63 -6.15 -0.01
C LEU A 138 10.72 -5.28 -1.26
N LYS A 139 11.69 -4.37 -1.31
CA LYS A 139 11.92 -3.51 -2.48
C LYS A 139 12.22 -4.33 -3.74
N ALA A 140 13.02 -5.39 -3.62
CA ALA A 140 13.31 -6.31 -4.71
C ALA A 140 12.06 -7.09 -5.16
N MET A 141 11.21 -7.50 -4.22
CA MET A 141 9.92 -8.15 -4.53
C MET A 141 8.94 -7.22 -5.26
N LEU A 142 8.91 -5.95 -4.88
CA LEU A 142 8.10 -4.91 -5.53
C LEU A 142 8.80 -4.29 -6.75
N GLY A 143 9.94 -4.84 -7.16
CA GLY A 143 10.79 -4.31 -8.21
C GLY A 143 9.99 -4.02 -9.48
N PRO A 144 10.31 -2.93 -10.21
CA PRO A 144 9.44 -2.40 -11.24
C PRO A 144 9.22 -3.36 -12.41
N GLY A 145 10.12 -4.33 -12.65
CA GLY A 145 10.09 -5.20 -13.82
C GLY A 145 9.79 -4.39 -15.08
N ASP A 146 8.76 -4.83 -15.82
CA ASP A 146 8.23 -4.15 -17.00
C ASP A 146 6.98 -3.28 -16.70
N SER A 147 6.75 -2.88 -15.45
CA SER A 147 5.69 -1.92 -15.12
C SER A 147 5.94 -0.56 -15.77
N ILE A 148 4.85 0.17 -16.02
CA ILE A 148 4.92 1.56 -16.50
C ILE A 148 5.38 2.45 -15.35
N LYS A 149 4.76 2.32 -14.18
CA LYS A 149 5.12 3.04 -12.95
C LYS A 149 4.54 2.37 -11.72
N THR A 150 5.33 2.26 -10.66
CA THR A 150 4.92 1.71 -9.36
C THR A 150 5.16 2.75 -8.28
N ILE A 151 4.11 3.13 -7.57
CA ILE A 151 4.17 4.02 -6.40
C ILE A 151 3.96 3.17 -5.16
N VAL A 152 4.84 3.27 -4.18
CA VAL A 152 4.71 2.60 -2.89
C VAL A 152 4.59 3.66 -1.81
N LEU A 153 3.39 3.84 -1.26
CA LEU A 153 3.16 4.66 -0.07
C LEU A 153 3.38 3.77 1.15
N VAL A 154 4.25 4.19 2.07
CA VAL A 154 4.52 3.47 3.31
C VAL A 154 4.04 4.33 4.46
N THR A 155 3.16 3.85 5.33
CA THR A 155 2.88 4.55 6.59
C THR A 155 3.67 3.88 7.72
N THR A 156 4.37 4.68 8.53
CA THR A 156 5.20 4.14 9.62
C THR A 156 5.30 5.13 10.78
N ARG A 157 5.74 4.68 11.95
CA ARG A 157 5.99 5.55 13.12
C ARG A 157 7.45 6.02 13.20
N SER A 158 8.33 5.41 12.41
CA SER A 158 9.77 5.66 12.43
C SER A 158 10.20 6.40 11.17
N GLU A 159 11.20 7.26 11.30
CA GLU A 159 11.89 7.90 10.18
C GLU A 159 12.90 6.96 9.52
#